data_AF-A0A1G7MYQ1-F1
#
_entry.id   AF-A0A1G7MYQ1-F1
#
_cell.length_a   1.000
_cell.length_b   1.000
_cell.length_c   1.000
_cell.angle_alpha   90.00
_cell.angle_beta   90.00
_cell.angle_gamma   90.00
#
_symmetry.space_group_name_H-M   'P 1'
#
loop_
_entity.id
_entity.type
_entity.pdbx_description
1 polymer ?
#
loop_
_entity_poly.entity_id
_entity_poly.type
_entity_poly.pdbx_seq_one_letter_code
_entity_poly.pdbx_strand_id
1 'polypeptide(L)' 'MPLFPIKTCVVCGEEFELKPDKPGFANRCPECTEEEMEAQKEKMDADQRKEKSEMDAARRETIRNMLYRKES' A
#
# COMPACT_ATOMS: atom_id res chain seq x y z
N MET A 1 34.83 3.75 3.46
CA MET A 1 33.60 4.54 3.33
C MET A 1 32.74 3.84 2.27
N PRO A 2 31.57 3.28 2.60
CA PRO A 2 30.70 2.71 1.58
C PRO A 2 30.18 3.84 0.69
N LEU A 3 30.42 3.74 -0.63
CA LEU A 3 29.71 4.56 -1.61
C LEU A 3 28.34 3.92 -1.85
N PHE A 4 27.28 4.66 -1.52
CA PHE A 4 25.93 4.25 -1.86
C PHE A 4 25.62 4.63 -3.32
N PRO A 5 24.82 3.83 -4.05
CA PRO A 5 24.38 4.21 -5.37
C PRO A 5 23.45 5.43 -5.27
N ILE A 6 23.83 6.50 -5.95
CA ILE A 6 22.98 7.70 -6.13
C ILE A 6 21.95 7.36 -7.20
N LYS A 7 20.68 7.60 -6.89
CA LYS A 7 19.57 7.46 -7.84
C LYS A 7 18.80 8.77 -7.95
N THR A 8 18.21 8.99 -9.11
CA THR A 8 17.27 10.09 -9.33
C THR A 8 15.86 9.66 -8.97
N CYS A 9 15.15 10.49 -8.22
CA CYS A 9 13.75 10.26 -7.90
C CYS A 9 12.89 10.41 -9.16
N VAL A 10 12.01 9.46 -9.44
CA VAL A 10 11.12 9.53 -10.62
C VAL A 10 9.99 10.55 -10.47
N VAL A 11 9.77 11.07 -9.25
CA VAL A 11 8.67 11.97 -8.91
C VAL A 11 9.10 13.43 -8.94
N CYS A 12 10.16 13.78 -8.20
CA CYS A 12 10.68 15.15 -8.11
C CYS A 12 11.95 15.39 -8.94
N GLY A 13 12.62 14.33 -9.42
CA GLY A 13 13.87 14.45 -10.18
C GLY A 13 15.13 14.66 -9.34
N GLU A 14 15.04 14.65 -8.01
CA GLU A 14 16.17 14.89 -7.11
C GLU A 14 17.12 13.68 -6.99
N GLU A 15 18.42 13.93 -6.85
CA GLU A 15 19.46 12.93 -6.65
C GLU A 15 19.58 12.55 -5.17
N PHE A 16 19.36 11.29 -4.82
CA PHE A 16 19.38 10.81 -3.44
C PHE A 16 20.20 9.53 -3.26
N GLU A 17 20.74 9.34 -2.06
CA GLU A 17 21.52 8.15 -1.70
C GLU A 17 20.60 6.98 -1.30
N LEU A 18 20.57 5.91 -2.12
CA LEU A 18 19.78 4.73 -1.81
C LEU A 18 20.53 3.82 -0.82
N LYS A 19 20.07 3.80 0.43
CA LYS A 19 20.59 2.88 1.46
C LYS A 19 20.08 1.45 1.23
N PRO A 20 20.94 0.41 1.29
CA PRO A 20 20.58 -0.98 1.00
C PRO A 20 19.57 -1.60 2.00
N ASP A 21 19.40 -0.99 3.17
CA ASP A 21 18.56 -1.51 4.25
C ASP A 21 17.04 -1.36 3.98
N LYS A 22 16.65 -0.60 2.95
CA LYS A 22 15.23 -0.34 2.65
C LYS A 22 14.91 -0.62 1.17
N PRO A 23 14.55 -1.87 0.81
CA PRO A 23 14.27 -2.27 -0.58
C PRO A 23 13.07 -1.54 -1.22
N GLY A 24 12.24 -0.83 -0.44
CA GLY A 24 11.07 -0.10 -0.93
C GLY A 24 11.35 1.22 -1.67
N PHE A 25 12.54 1.84 -1.49
CA PHE A 25 12.84 3.17 -2.04
C PHE A 25 13.53 3.14 -3.40
N ALA A 26 13.44 2.02 -4.13
CA ALA A 26 14.26 1.77 -5.32
C ALA A 26 14.19 2.86 -6.41
N ASN A 27 13.11 3.67 -6.43
CA ASN A 27 12.84 4.71 -7.42
C ASN A 27 12.30 6.05 -6.84
N ARG A 28 12.14 6.18 -5.52
CA ARG A 28 11.51 7.35 -4.89
C ARG A 28 12.35 7.85 -3.72
N CYS A 29 12.49 9.16 -3.62
CA CYS A 29 13.15 9.82 -2.48
C CYS A 29 12.31 9.66 -1.20
N PRO A 30 12.94 9.81 -0.01
CA PRO A 30 12.23 9.77 1.27
C PRO A 30 11.05 10.74 1.33
N GLU A 31 11.21 11.99 0.87
CA GLU A 31 10.16 13.01 0.91
C GLU A 31 8.91 12.59 0.13
N CYS A 32 9.04 12.24 -1.15
CA CYS A 32 7.88 11.81 -1.95
C CYS A 32 7.25 10.51 -1.44
N THR A 33 8.00 9.67 -0.71
CA THR A 33 7.45 8.44 -0.13
C THR A 33 6.70 8.74 1.16
N GLU A 34 7.20 9.66 1.99
CA GLU A 34 6.51 10.15 3.19
C GLU A 34 5.19 10.84 2.81
N GLU A 35 5.20 11.72 1.81
CA GLU A 35 3.97 12.35 1.29
C GLU A 35 2.96 11.32 0.78
N GLU A 36 3.39 10.29 0.06
CA GLU A 36 2.48 9.23 -0.41
C GLU A 36 1.92 8.38 0.74
N MET A 37 2.74 8.10 1.76
CA MET A 37 2.30 7.36 2.94
C MET A 37 1.30 8.18 3.78
N GLU A 38 1.51 9.49 3.92
CA GLU A 38 0.54 10.39 4.55
C GLU A 38 -0.76 10.46 3.74
N ALA A 39 -0.68 10.66 2.42
CA ALA A 39 -1.83 10.66 1.53
C ALA A 39 -2.60 9.32 1.54
N GLN A 40 -1.92 8.18 1.70
CA GLN A 40 -2.57 6.88 1.82
C GLN A 40 -3.24 6.68 3.18
N LYS A 41 -2.67 7.26 4.25
CA LYS A 41 -3.26 7.24 5.60
C LYS A 41 -4.51 8.10 5.66
N GLU A 42 -4.49 9.27 5.04
CA GLU A 42 -5.65 10.16 4.91
C GLU A 42 -6.74 9.57 4.01
N LYS A 43 -6.35 8.87 2.93
CA LYS A 43 -7.31 8.12 2.10
C LYS A 43 -7.91 6.91 2.81
N MET A 44 -7.38 6.42 3.93
CA MET A 44 -8.07 5.45 4.79
C MET A 44 -8.97 6.13 5.82
N ASP A 45 -9.69 7.17 5.39
CA ASP A 45 -10.71 7.83 6.20
C ASP A 45 -11.82 6.84 6.58
N ALA A 46 -12.42 7.03 7.76
CA ALA A 46 -13.24 6.08 8.49
C ALA A 46 -14.44 5.51 7.69
N ASP A 47 -14.82 6.18 6.61
CA ASP A 47 -15.91 5.80 5.71
C ASP A 47 -15.59 4.53 4.90
N GLN A 48 -14.37 4.39 4.36
CA GLN A 48 -13.94 3.19 3.62
C GLN A 48 -13.82 1.95 4.52
N ARG A 49 -13.58 2.15 5.82
CA ARG A 49 -13.55 1.05 6.79
C ARG A 49 -14.94 0.47 7.04
N LYS A 50 -16.00 1.28 6.98
CA LYS A 50 -17.39 0.83 7.13
C LYS A 50 -17.90 0.14 5.86
N GLU A 51 -17.71 0.76 4.70
CA GLU A 51 -18.13 0.19 3.42
C GLU A 51 -17.48 -1.19 3.17
N LYS A 52 -16.18 -1.32 3.46
CA LYS A 52 -15.46 -2.60 3.35
C LYS A 52 -15.99 -3.64 4.35
N SER A 53 -16.38 -3.24 5.56
CA SER A 53 -16.95 -4.16 6.57
C SER A 53 -18.32 -4.70 6.15
N GLU A 54 -19.17 -3.86 5.55
CA GLU A 54 -20.52 -4.25 5.11
C GLU A 54 -20.48 -5.16 3.86
N MET A 55 -19.62 -4.85 2.88
CA MET A 55 -19.40 -5.74 1.73
C MET A 55 -18.76 -7.09 2.10
N ASP A 56 -17.87 -7.11 3.10
CA ASP A 56 -17.26 -8.34 3.60
C ASP A 56 -18.29 -9.31 4.18
N ALA A 57 -19.33 -8.82 4.86
CA ALA A 57 -20.36 -9.65 5.47
C ALA A 57 -21.21 -10.38 4.42
N ALA A 58 -21.68 -9.67 3.40
CA ALA A 58 -22.44 -10.24 2.28
C ALA A 58 -21.59 -11.25 1.47
N ARG A 59 -20.30 -10.95 1.28
CA ARG A 59 -19.37 -11.86 0.61
C ARG A 59 -19.15 -13.15 1.41
N ARG A 60 -18.97 -13.04 2.74
CA ARG A 60 -18.81 -14.20 3.64
C ARG A 60 -20.07 -15.06 3.68
N GLU A 61 -21.25 -14.46 3.69
CA GLU A 61 -22.52 -15.21 3.63
C GLU A 61 -22.68 -15.94 2.29
N THR A 62 -22.38 -15.28 1.18
CA THR A 62 -22.43 -15.88 -0.16
C THR A 62 -21.48 -17.07 -0.27
N ILE A 63 -20.23 -16.92 0.20
CA ILE A 63 -19.24 -18.01 0.23
C ILE A 63 -19.67 -19.15 1.16
N ARG A 64 -20.20 -18.84 2.35
CA ARG A 64 -20.75 -19.85 3.28
C ARG A 64 -21.88 -20.63 2.63
N ASN A 65 -22.82 -19.93 1.99
CA ASN A 65 -23.93 -20.55 1.28
C ASN A 65 -23.45 -21.39 0.11
N MET A 66 -22.45 -20.97 -0.68
CA MET A 66 -21.88 -21.81 -1.73
C MET A 66 -21.17 -23.07 -1.19
N LEU A 67 -20.42 -22.95 -0.09
CA LEU A 67 -19.67 -24.07 0.50
C LEU A 67 -20.56 -25.09 1.21
N TYR A 68 -21.62 -24.62 1.89
CA TYR A 68 -22.52 -25.46 2.69
C TYR A 68 -23.85 -25.78 2.00
N ARG A 69 -24.27 -25.05 0.96
CA ARG A 69 -25.25 -25.55 -0.02
C ARG A 69 -24.53 -26.47 -0.98
N LYS A 70 -24.23 -27.63 -0.41
CA LYS A 70 -24.07 -28.86 -1.13
C LYS A 70 -25.23 -28.98 -2.12
N GLU A 71 -24.92 -29.02 -3.41
CA GLU A 71 -25.75 -29.69 -4.38
C GLU A 71 -25.80 -31.18 -3.97
N SER A 72 -26.65 -31.52 -2.98
CA SER A 72 -26.84 -32.87 -2.37
C SER A 72 -25.69 -33.49 -1.56
#